data_AF-A0A966XD44-F1
#
_entry.id   AF-A0A966XD44-F1
#
_cell.length_a   1.000
_cell.length_b   1.000
_cell.length_c   1.000
_cell.angle_alpha   90.00
_cell.angle_beta   90.00
_cell.angle_gamma   90.00
#
_symmetry.space_group_name_H-M   'P 1'
#
loop_
_entity.id
_entity.type
_entity.pdbx_description
1 polymer ?
#
loop_
_entity_poly.entity_id
_entity_poly.type
_entity_poly.pdbx_seq_one_letter_code
_entity_poly.pdbx_strand_id
1 'polypeptide(L)'
;MALVTTKEQVIYDAAFGWSNVGKSEKMRSGCLFRIASMTKAITSLCVMQLVEKSLIEIDDPVRTHMPDLPAFEVFTSLDENTGQFKKRPAARDVTIKHLLTHTAGLAL
;
A
#
# COMPACT_ATOMS: atom_id res chain seq x y z
N MET A 1 19.71 1.75 11.21
CA MET A 1 20.60 1.35 10.09
C MET A 1 20.38 2.34 8.96
N ALA A 2 21.41 2.66 8.19
CA ALA A 2 21.30 3.47 6.99
C ALA A 2 22.20 2.84 5.92
N LEU A 3 21.65 2.68 4.71
CA LEU A 3 22.31 2.09 3.55
C LEU A 3 22.08 3.00 2.35
N VAL A 4 23.14 3.37 1.65
CA VAL A 4 23.09 4.13 0.38
C VAL A 4 23.94 3.38 -0.64
N THR A 5 23.37 3.11 -1.81
CA THR A 5 24.01 2.33 -2.87
C THR A 5 23.73 2.95 -4.23
N THR A 6 24.65 2.78 -5.17
CA THR A 6 24.37 2.88 -6.62
C THR A 6 24.17 1.49 -7.19
N LYS A 7 24.05 1.40 -8.52
CA LYS A 7 24.04 0.12 -9.23
C LYS A 7 25.39 -0.62 -9.09
N GLU A 8 26.48 0.13 -8.97
CA GLU A 8 27.85 -0.41 -9.01
C GLU A 8 28.41 -0.73 -7.62
N GLN A 9 28.03 0.04 -6.59
CA GLN A 9 28.65 -0.09 -5.27
C GLN A 9 27.79 0.46 -4.12
N VAL A 10 28.09 -0.02 -2.91
CA VAL A 10 27.59 0.55 -1.65
C VAL A 10 28.43 1.79 -1.30
N ILE A 11 27.78 2.94 -1.16
CA ILE A 11 28.41 4.21 -0.78
C ILE A 11 28.49 4.34 0.75
N TYR A 12 27.48 3.81 1.46
CA TYR A 12 27.38 3.92 2.91
C TYR A 12 26.60 2.74 3.48
N ASP A 13 27.13 2.09 4.53
CA ASP A 13 26.43 1.09 5.35
C ASP A 13 26.81 1.30 6.82
N ALA A 14 25.83 1.65 7.66
CA ALA A 14 26.04 1.77 9.09
C ALA A 14 24.82 1.38 9.92
N ALA A 15 25.07 0.79 11.08
CA ALA A 15 24.08 0.45 12.08
C ALA A 15 24.33 1.24 13.38
N PHE A 16 23.24 1.72 13.97
CA PHE A 16 23.27 2.55 15.18
C PHE A 16 22.23 2.06 16.18
N GLY A 17 22.54 2.19 17.47
CA GLY A 17 21.62 1.86 18.55
C GLY A 17 21.44 0.36 18.78
N TRP A 18 20.22 -0.02 19.19
CA TRP A 18 19.86 -1.37 19.61
C TRP A 18 18.72 -1.91 18.74
N SER A 19 18.78 -3.17 18.32
CA SER A 19 17.66 -3.86 17.66
C SER A 19 16.62 -4.32 18.67
N ASN A 20 17.03 -4.58 19.91
CA ASN A 20 16.16 -4.89 21.03
C ASN A 20 16.70 -4.25 22.31
N VAL A 21 15.95 -3.28 22.85
CA VAL A 21 16.36 -2.56 24.06
C VAL A 21 16.26 -3.46 25.29
N GLY A 22 15.20 -4.26 25.42
CA GLY A 22 14.96 -5.11 26.60
C GLY A 22 15.95 -6.26 26.74
N LYS A 23 16.60 -6.65 25.65
CA LYS A 23 17.67 -7.67 25.62
C LYS A 23 19.07 -7.08 25.47
N SER A 24 19.20 -5.75 25.40
CA SER A 24 20.47 -5.08 25.07
C SER A 24 21.13 -5.69 23.83
N GLU A 25 20.36 -5.95 22.76
CA GLU A 25 20.89 -6.47 21.50
C GLU A 25 21.24 -5.30 20.56
N LYS A 26 22.50 -5.23 20.13
CA LYS A 26 22.97 -4.18 19.23
C LYS A 26 22.37 -4.32 17.84
N MET A 27 22.03 -3.18 17.24
CA MET A 27 21.68 -3.13 15.83
C MET A 27 22.89 -3.53 14.98
N ARG A 28 22.68 -4.36 13.96
CA ARG A 28 23.72 -4.76 13.00
C ARG A 28 23.13 -4.91 11.60
N SER A 29 24.00 -4.91 10.59
CA SER A 29 23.59 -5.25 9.23
C SER A 29 23.00 -6.66 9.20
N GLY A 30 21.95 -6.84 8.39
CA GLY A 30 21.18 -8.09 8.31
C GLY A 30 20.13 -8.31 9.42
N CYS A 31 19.91 -7.36 10.33
CA CYS A 31 18.74 -7.41 11.23
C CYS A 31 17.44 -7.40 10.41
N LEU A 32 16.45 -8.19 10.83
CA LEU A 32 15.12 -8.19 10.22
C LEU A 32 14.32 -6.97 10.70
N PHE A 33 13.59 -6.34 9.78
CA PHE A 33 12.73 -5.20 10.06
C PHE A 33 11.31 -5.46 9.58
N ARG A 34 10.34 -4.94 10.34
CA ARG A 34 8.97 -4.77 9.83
C ARG A 34 8.96 -3.56 8.90
N ILE A 35 8.83 -3.80 7.59
CA ILE A 35 8.94 -2.74 6.57
C ILE A 35 7.65 -1.90 6.39
N ALA A 36 6.56 -2.30 7.06
CA ALA A 36 5.29 -1.57 7.07
C ALA A 36 4.83 -1.16 5.66
N SER A 37 4.51 0.12 5.43
CA SER A 37 4.02 0.60 4.14
C SER A 37 5.02 0.48 2.98
N MET A 38 6.32 0.20 3.22
CA MET A 38 7.25 -0.10 2.12
C MET A 38 6.83 -1.33 1.32
N THR A 39 6.01 -2.22 1.89
CA THR A 39 5.37 -3.33 1.16
C THR A 39 4.59 -2.86 -0.06
N LYS A 40 3.99 -1.64 -0.02
CA LYS A 40 3.19 -1.11 -1.15
C LYS A 40 3.99 -1.02 -2.44
N ALA A 41 5.26 -0.58 -2.39
CA ALA A 41 6.10 -0.49 -3.58
C ALA A 41 6.34 -1.88 -4.22
N ILE A 42 6.51 -2.92 -3.38
CA ILE A 42 6.66 -4.30 -3.83
C ILE A 42 5.35 -4.81 -4.44
N THR A 43 4.22 -4.57 -3.79
CA THR A 43 2.89 -4.94 -4.32
C THR A 43 2.59 -4.23 -5.64
N SER A 44 2.88 -2.93 -5.75
CA SER A 44 2.71 -2.18 -7.00
C SER A 44 3.58 -2.75 -8.13
N LEU A 45 4.83 -3.15 -7.84
CA LEU A 45 5.67 -3.84 -8.81
C LEU A 45 5.03 -5.14 -9.28
N CYS A 46 4.52 -5.97 -8.36
CA CYS A 46 3.82 -7.22 -8.73
C CYS A 46 2.60 -6.96 -9.63
N VAL A 47 1.82 -5.90 -9.35
CA VAL A 47 0.68 -5.51 -10.18
C VAL A 47 1.16 -5.10 -11.58
N MET A 48 2.23 -4.31 -11.69
CA MET A 48 2.78 -3.93 -13.00
C MET A 48 3.33 -5.13 -13.79
N GLN A 49 3.86 -6.16 -13.12
CA GLN A 49 4.24 -7.41 -13.78
C GLN A 49 3.03 -8.17 -14.35
N LEU A 50 1.85 -8.06 -13.74
CA LEU A 50 0.62 -8.62 -14.31
C LEU A 50 0.16 -7.83 -15.53
N VAL A 51 0.28 -6.49 -15.49
CA VAL A 51 0.00 -5.61 -16.63
C VAL A 51 0.94 -5.92 -17.81
N GLU A 52 2.25 -6.04 -17.56
CA GLU A 52 3.24 -6.40 -18.58
C GLU A 52 2.95 -7.74 -19.26
N LYS A 53 2.37 -8.68 -18.51
CA LYS A 53 1.93 -10.00 -19.02
C LYS A 53 0.54 -9.98 -19.67
N SER A 54 -0.10 -8.81 -19.80
CA SER A 54 -1.47 -8.65 -20.30
C SER A 54 -2.49 -9.52 -19.57
N LEU A 55 -2.27 -9.79 -18.27
CA LEU A 55 -3.23 -10.54 -17.44
C LEU A 55 -4.30 -9.61 -16.85
N ILE A 56 -3.98 -8.33 -16.71
CA ILE A 56 -4.86 -7.24 -16.26
C ILE A 56 -4.46 -5.97 -17.03
N GLU A 57 -5.38 -5.02 -17.18
CA GLU A 57 -5.07 -3.66 -17.65
C GLU A 57 -5.06 -2.67 -16.48
N ILE A 58 -4.20 -1.65 -16.55
CA ILE A 58 -4.07 -0.69 -15.44
C ILE A 58 -5.37 0.11 -15.21
N ASP A 59 -6.16 0.31 -16.26
CA ASP A 59 -7.43 1.03 -16.21
C ASP A 59 -8.64 0.11 -16.02
N ASP A 60 -8.43 -1.20 -15.79
CA ASP A 60 -9.52 -2.13 -15.48
C ASP A 60 -10.26 -1.72 -14.20
N PRO A 61 -11.61 -1.77 -14.19
CA PRO A 61 -12.37 -1.78 -12.96
C PRO A 61 -11.90 -2.91 -12.04
N VAL A 62 -11.61 -2.63 -10.77
CA VAL A 62 -11.08 -3.63 -9.83
C VAL A 62 -12.03 -4.83 -9.66
N ARG A 63 -13.33 -4.58 -9.75
CA ARG A 63 -14.38 -5.60 -9.58
C ARG A 63 -14.39 -6.62 -10.72
N THR A 64 -13.76 -6.34 -11.87
CA THR A 64 -13.55 -7.33 -12.95
C THR A 64 -12.70 -8.51 -12.47
N HIS A 65 -11.71 -8.23 -11.61
CA HIS A 65 -10.77 -9.23 -11.08
C HIS A 65 -11.13 -9.72 -9.68
N MET A 66 -12.08 -9.04 -9.02
CA MET A 66 -12.58 -9.36 -7.67
C MET A 66 -14.11 -9.25 -7.65
N PRO A 67 -14.84 -10.21 -8.25
CA PRO A 67 -16.29 -10.11 -8.44
C PRO A 67 -17.07 -10.04 -7.12
N ASP A 68 -16.53 -10.64 -6.05
CA ASP A 68 -17.12 -10.62 -4.71
C ASP A 68 -16.90 -9.29 -3.96
N LEU A 69 -16.12 -8.36 -4.53
CA LEU A 69 -15.89 -7.06 -3.94
C LEU A 69 -17.19 -6.22 -4.04
N PRO A 70 -17.72 -5.70 -2.91
CA PRO A 70 -18.93 -4.89 -2.93
C PRO A 70 -18.72 -3.61 -3.75
N ALA A 71 -19.83 -3.06 -4.26
CA ALA A 71 -19.80 -1.77 -4.92
C ALA A 71 -19.29 -0.69 -3.95
N PHE A 72 -18.43 0.21 -4.45
CA PHE A 72 -17.90 1.29 -3.63
C PHE A 72 -18.98 2.32 -3.33
N GLU A 73 -19.00 2.77 -2.08
CA GLU A 73 -19.85 3.84 -1.59
C GLU A 73 -18.99 4.96 -1.00
N VAL A 74 -19.48 6.19 -1.08
CA VAL A 74 -18.83 7.37 -0.52
C VAL A 74 -19.61 7.81 0.71
N PHE A 75 -18.92 7.87 1.84
CA PHE A 75 -19.45 8.47 3.06
C PHE A 75 -19.71 9.97 2.84
N THR A 76 -20.88 10.46 3.24
CA THR A 76 -21.25 11.88 3.08
C THR A 76 -21.42 12.62 4.40
N SER A 77 -22.07 11.99 5.38
CA SER A 77 -22.34 12.62 6.67
C SER A 77 -22.83 11.60 7.71
N LEU A 78 -22.73 11.96 9.00
CA LEU A 78 -23.39 11.25 10.09
C LEU A 78 -24.72 11.94 10.37
N ASP A 79 -25.80 11.17 10.44
CA ASP A 79 -27.08 11.67 10.90
C ASP A 79 -27.05 11.78 12.43
N GLU A 80 -27.03 13.01 12.97
CA GLU A 80 -26.86 13.26 14.41
C GLU A 80 -28.03 12.74 15.26
N ASN A 81 -29.22 12.61 14.68
CA ASN A 81 -30.41 12.16 15.41
C ASN A 81 -30.48 10.64 15.53
N THR A 82 -30.02 9.93 14.50
CA THR A 82 -30.11 8.46 14.42
C THR A 82 -28.77 7.75 14.64
N GLY A 83 -27.66 8.49 14.60
CA GLY A 83 -26.31 7.95 14.62
C GLY A 83 -25.94 7.15 13.37
N GLN A 84 -26.74 7.22 12.30
CA GLN A 84 -26.51 6.44 11.09
C GLN A 84 -25.63 7.18 10.08
N PHE A 85 -24.74 6.44 9.43
CA PHE A 85 -23.92 6.96 8.34
C PHE A 85 -24.75 7.11 7.06
N LYS A 86 -24.78 8.32 6.50
CA LYS A 86 -25.28 8.56 5.14
C LYS A 86 -24.17 8.30 4.13
N LYS A 87 -24.54 7.56 3.09
CA LYS A 87 -23.65 7.17 2.00
C LYS A 87 -24.33 7.45 0.67
N ARG A 88 -23.52 7.59 -0.38
CA ARG A 88 -23.98 7.58 -1.76
C ARG A 88 -23.17 6.57 -2.58
N PRO A 89 -23.68 6.05 -3.69
CA PRO A 89 -22.88 5.27 -4.62
C PRO A 89 -21.65 6.06 -5.11
N ALA A 90 -20.55 5.35 -5.38
CA ALA A 90 -19.42 5.92 -6.09
C ALA A 90 -19.87 6.41 -7.49
N ALA A 91 -19.34 7.56 -7.92
CA ALA A 91 -19.77 8.18 -9.19
C ALA A 91 -19.20 7.47 -10.44
N ARG A 92 -18.20 6.61 -10.25
CA ARG A 92 -17.52 5.81 -11.27
C ARG A 92 -16.88 4.60 -10.60
N ASP A 93 -16.57 3.60 -11.40
CA ASP A 93 -15.85 2.43 -10.91
C ASP A 93 -14.43 2.79 -10.47
N VAL A 94 -13.99 2.13 -9.40
CA VAL A 94 -12.61 2.18 -8.93
C VAL A 94 -11.78 1.26 -9.83
N THR A 95 -10.71 1.79 -10.41
CA THR A 95 -9.80 1.05 -11.28
C THR A 95 -8.56 0.61 -10.51
N ILE A 96 -7.78 -0.30 -11.10
CA ILE A 96 -6.48 -0.71 -10.56
C ILE A 96 -5.55 0.51 -10.40
N LYS A 97 -5.52 1.41 -11.39
CA LYS A 97 -4.81 2.70 -11.33
C LYS A 97 -5.17 3.52 -10.10
N HIS A 98 -6.47 3.67 -9.81
CA HIS A 98 -6.93 4.44 -8.65
C HIS A 98 -6.40 3.87 -7.33
N LEU A 99 -6.25 2.54 -7.22
CA LEU A 99 -5.66 1.89 -6.05
C LEU A 99 -4.16 2.17 -5.94
N LEU A 100 -3.42 2.02 -7.04
CA LEU A 100 -1.96 2.24 -7.07
C LEU A 100 -1.57 3.70 -6.84
N THR A 101 -2.41 4.65 -7.25
CA THR A 101 -2.14 6.09 -7.12
C THR A 101 -2.81 6.75 -5.91
N HIS A 102 -3.42 5.97 -5.02
CA HIS A 102 -4.11 6.49 -3.83
C HIS A 102 -5.23 7.51 -4.16
N THR A 103 -5.97 7.29 -5.26
CA THR A 103 -7.06 8.17 -5.71
C THR A 103 -8.43 7.46 -5.75
N ALA A 104 -8.51 6.25 -5.20
CA ALA A 104 -9.76 5.50 -5.07
C ALA A 104 -10.75 6.08 -4.03
N GLY A 105 -10.31 7.04 -3.20
CA GLY A 105 -11.13 7.62 -2.12
C GLY A 105 -11.17 6.78 -0.85
N LEU A 106 -10.28 5.79 -0.71
CA LEU A 106 -10.13 4.99 0.51
C LEU A 106 -9.29 5.74 1.54
N ALA A 107 -9.75 5.72 2.79
CA ALA A 107 -8.99 6.16 3.96
C ALA A 107 -8.31 4.96 4.65
N LEU A 108 -7.33 5.26 5.50
CA LEU A 108 -6.67 4.29 6.40
C LEU A 108 -7.38 4.21 7.74
#